data_AF-A6VHS4-F1
#
_entry.id   AF-A6VHS4-F1
#
_cell.length_a   1.000
_cell.length_b   1.000
_cell.length_c   1.000
_cell.angle_alpha   90.00
_cell.angle_beta   90.00
_cell.angle_gamma   90.00
#
_symmetry.space_group_name_H-M   'P 1'
#
loop_
_entity.id
_entity.type
_entity.pdbx_description
1 polymer ?
#
loop_
_entity_poly.entity_id
_entity_poly.type
_entity_poly.pdbx_seq_one_letter_code
_entity_poly.pdbx_strand_id
1 'polypeptide(L)' 'MENYELVMETAPYVQNMEYIRELIEESADIKELKIKLVELINNEQNVPKKTDLKILMEKIEELGL' A
#
# COMPACT_ATOMS: atom_id res chain seq x y z
N MET A 1 3.81 9.69 -11.44
CA MET A 1 3.60 8.59 -12.42
C MET A 1 3.60 7.26 -11.68
N GLU A 2 4.64 7.01 -10.87
CA GLU A 2 4.77 5.82 -10.01
C GLU A 2 3.52 5.55 -9.13
N ASN A 3 2.93 6.57 -8.51
CA ASN A 3 1.72 6.41 -7.68
C ASN A 3 0.51 5.87 -8.46
N TYR A 4 0.34 6.25 -9.73
CA TYR A 4 -0.81 5.82 -10.53
C TYR A 4 -0.68 4.36 -10.93
N GLU A 5 0.53 3.96 -11.35
CA GLU A 5 0.85 2.56 -11.66
C GLU A 5 0.69 1.66 -10.43
N LEU A 6 1.22 2.09 -9.28
CA LEU A 6 1.07 1.35 -8.03
C LEU A 6 -0.39 1.15 -7.62
N VAL A 7 -1.23 2.17 -7.76
CA VAL A 7 -2.68 2.07 -7.51
C VAL A 7 -3.32 1.07 -8.47
N MET A 8 -3.00 1.13 -9.77
CA MET A 8 -3.59 0.23 -10.78
C MET A 8 -3.19 -1.24 -10.54
N GLU A 9 -1.94 -1.50 -10.20
CA GLU A 9 -1.44 -2.86 -9.94
C GLU A 9 -1.94 -3.43 -8.62
N THR A 10 -2.27 -2.58 -7.65
CA THR A 10 -2.77 -3.00 -6.33
C THR A 10 -4.29 -3.19 -6.33
N ALA A 11 -5.03 -2.35 -7.06
CA ALA A 11 -6.50 -2.30 -7.03
C ALA A 11 -7.23 -3.63 -7.23
N PRO A 12 -6.80 -4.56 -8.12
CA PRO A 12 -7.49 -5.84 -8.32
C PRO A 12 -7.43 -6.81 -7.13
N TYR A 13 -6.50 -6.58 -6.19
CA TYR A 13 -6.15 -7.53 -5.14
C TYR A 13 -6.63 -7.09 -3.75
N VAL A 14 -6.95 -5.81 -3.58
CA VAL A 14 -7.32 -5.23 -2.29
C VAL A 14 -8.82 -5.07 -2.15
N GLN A 15 -9.32 -5.18 -0.91
CA GLN A 15 -10.74 -5.00 -0.63
C GLN A 15 -11.12 -3.52 -0.49
N ASN A 16 -10.23 -2.71 0.10
CA ASN A 16 -10.46 -1.28 0.30
C ASN A 16 -9.49 -0.42 -0.52
N MET A 17 -9.83 -0.22 -1.79
CA MET A 17 -9.02 0.58 -2.73
C MET A 17 -8.92 2.05 -2.32
N GLU A 18 -9.98 2.63 -1.73
CA GLU A 18 -9.97 4.03 -1.30
C GLU A 18 -8.91 4.26 -0.22
N TYR A 19 -8.84 3.37 0.77
CA TYR A 19 -7.82 3.41 1.81
C TYR A 19 -6.39 3.28 1.26
N ILE A 20 -6.18 2.37 0.30
CA ILE A 20 -4.87 2.21 -0.35
C ILE A 20 -4.47 3.46 -1.13
N ARG A 21 -5.42 4.04 -1.88
CA ARG A 21 -5.17 5.28 -2.62
C ARG A 21 -4.80 6.43 -1.69
N GLU A 22 -5.55 6.61 -0.59
CA GLU A 22 -5.26 7.65 0.41
C GLU A 22 -3.85 7.48 0.98
N LEU A 23 -3.44 6.27 1.37
CA LEU A 23 -2.09 6.01 1.87
C LEU A 23 -0.98 6.41 0.89
N ILE A 24 -1.19 6.14 -0.40
CA ILE A 24 -0.24 6.47 -1.47
C ILE A 24 -0.21 7.99 -1.70
N GLU A 25 -1.36 8.65 -1.71
CA GLU A 25 -1.47 10.10 -1.93
C GLU A 25 -0.95 10.92 -0.73
N GLU A 26 -1.09 10.41 0.48
CA GLU A 26 -0.59 11.03 1.72
C GLU A 26 0.92 10.84 1.95
N SER A 27 1.60 10.05 1.12
CA SER A 27 3.04 9.81 1.23
C SER A 27 3.81 10.66 0.22
N ALA A 28 4.85 11.37 0.66
CA ALA A 28 5.63 12.24 -0.20
C ALA A 28 6.47 11.45 -1.22
N ASP A 29 6.93 10.26 -0.85
CA ASP A 29 7.65 9.33 -1.71
C ASP A 29 7.43 7.86 -1.28
N ILE A 30 7.93 6.92 -2.09
CA ILE A 30 7.81 5.48 -1.82
C ILE A 30 8.52 5.06 -0.54
N LYS A 31 9.61 5.74 -0.16
CA LYS A 31 10.35 5.41 1.07
C LYS A 31 9.52 5.74 2.30
N GLU A 32 8.84 6.89 2.32
CA GLU A 32 7.89 7.25 3.37
C GLU A 32 6.72 6.26 3.41
N LEU A 33 6.17 5.90 2.25
CA LEU A 33 5.08 4.91 2.16
C LEU A 33 5.48 3.56 2.76
N LYS A 34 6.67 3.04 2.44
CA LYS A 34 7.20 1.79 3.02
C LYS A 34 7.31 1.86 4.54
N ILE A 35 7.80 2.97 5.08
CA ILE A 35 7.92 3.16 6.54
C ILE A 35 6.52 3.12 7.17
N LYS A 36 5.56 3.89 6.64
CA LYS A 36 4.16 3.89 7.11
C LYS A 36 3.55 2.49 7.02
N LEU A 37 3.75 1.77 5.92
CA LEU A 37 3.23 0.42 5.74
C LEU A 37 3.76 -0.56 6.79
N VAL A 38 5.06 -0.53 7.10
CA VAL A 38 5.63 -1.38 8.15
C VAL A 38 4.97 -1.10 9.50
N GLU A 39 4.81 0.18 9.87
CA GLU A 39 4.16 0.56 11.12
C GLU A 39 2.70 0.10 11.18
N LEU A 40 1.94 0.33 10.10
CA LEU A 40 0.53 -0.06 9.99
C LEU A 40 0.37 -1.58 10.05
N ILE A 41 1.15 -2.35 9.30
CA ILE A 41 1.08 -3.81 9.26
C ILE A 41 1.38 -4.42 10.64
N ASN A 42 2.35 -3.86 11.37
CA ASN A 42 2.72 -4.37 12.68
C ASN A 42 1.64 -4.13 13.74
N ASN A 43 0.91 -3.02 13.65
CA ASN A 43 -0.09 -2.64 14.64
C ASN A 43 -1.52 -3.06 14.28
N GLU A 44 -1.82 -3.30 13.00
CA GLU A 44 -3.16 -3.62 12.52
C GLU A 44 -3.62 -5.00 13.01
N GLN A 45 -4.82 -5.03 13.62
CA GLN A 45 -5.48 -6.23 14.13
C GLN A 45 -6.61 -6.69 13.20
N ASN A 46 -7.14 -5.79 12.36
CA ASN A 46 -8.12 -6.14 11.34
C ASN A 46 -7.42 -6.93 10.22
N VAL A 47 -7.69 -8.23 10.17
CA VAL A 47 -7.04 -9.15 9.21
C VAL A 47 -7.24 -8.73 7.76
N PRO A 48 -8.46 -8.42 7.27
CA PRO A 48 -8.66 -7.86 5.92
C PRO A 48 -7.77 -6.66 5.61
N LYS A 49 -7.79 -5.64 6.48
CA LYS A 49 -7.00 -4.42 6.28
C LYS A 49 -5.50 -4.69 6.31
N LYS A 50 -5.04 -5.59 7.19
CA LYS A 50 -3.65 -6.02 7.24
C LYS A 50 -3.23 -6.75 5.96
N THR A 51 -4.11 -7.55 5.37
CA THR A 51 -3.87 -8.21 4.09
C THR A 51 -3.73 -7.18 2.97
N ASP A 52 -4.65 -6.21 2.87
CA ASP A 52 -4.57 -5.14 1.87
C ASP A 52 -3.24 -4.36 1.97
N LEU A 53 -2.79 -4.04 3.19
CA LEU A 53 -1.50 -3.38 3.44
C LEU A 53 -0.30 -4.22 3.00
N LYS A 54 -0.34 -5.54 3.22
CA LYS A 54 0.72 -6.47 2.78
C LYS A 54 0.77 -6.58 1.26
N ILE A 55 -0.38 -6.67 0.61
CA ILE A 55 -0.47 -6.69 -0.86
C ILE A 55 0.16 -5.42 -1.43
N LEU A 56 -0.15 -4.24 -0.87
CA LEU A 56 0.48 -3.00 -1.31
C LEU A 56 2.02 -3.06 -1.18
N MET A 57 2.53 -3.56 -0.05
CA MET A 57 3.98 -3.72 0.15
C MET A 57 4.60 -4.67 -0.89
N GLU A 58 3.97 -5.81 -1.14
CA GLU A 58 4.42 -6.77 -2.16
C GLU A 58 4.46 -6.13 -3.56
N LYS A 59 3.45 -5.33 -3.92
CA LYS A 59 3.42 -4.61 -5.21
C LYS A 59 4.53 -3.59 -5.36
N ILE A 60 4.86 -2.87 -4.29
CA ILE A 60 6.01 -1.95 -4.28
C ILE A 60 7.31 -2.71 -4.57
N GLU A 61 7.50 -3.88 -3.94
CA GLU A 61 8.68 -4.72 -4.15
C GLU A 61 8.73 -5.32 -5.57
N GLU A 62 7.60 -5.79 -6.10
CA GLU A 62 7.48 -6.33 -7.47
C GLU A 62 7.82 -5.28 -8.55
N LEU A 63 7.42 -4.02 -8.34
CA LEU A 63 7.68 -2.92 -9.25
C LEU A 63 9.09 -2.34 -9.13
N GLY A 64 9.86 -2.76 -8.13
CA GLY A 64 11.20 -2.23 -7.87
C GLY A 64 11.20 -0.77 -7.40
N LEU A 65 10.09 -0.32 -6.80
CA LEU A 65 9.92 0.99 -6.17
C LEU A 65 10.49 0.97 -4.75
#